data_AF-A0A960PP86-F1
#
_entry.id   AF-A0A960PP86-F1
#
_cell.length_a   1.000
_cell.length_b   1.000
_cell.length_c   1.000
_cell.angle_alpha   90.00
_cell.angle_beta   90.00
_cell.angle_gamma   90.00
#
_symmetry.space_group_name_H-M   'P 1'
#
loop_
_entity.id
_entity.type
_entity.pdbx_description
1 polymer ?
#
loop_
_entity_poly.entity_id
_entity_poly.type
_entity_poly.pdbx_seq_one_letter_code
_entity_poly.pdbx_strand_id
1 'polypeptide(L)'
;MNRGSLIHFVVLLLLGCSRAVGASEAHPSLPWREAGLTERQAAAHLLDRFAFGARPGQIEEVLSTGLEDWFEGQLAGELPDPATEDLLRPLDAFAMSEVEIAQTFLRPVALLAEASRQGVIDRSELQEALQEVGRMTARQRRAHFRHVMVWAAEEGYRPQRELIGQLYAQKVLRAVGSKNQLREVMTDFWFNHFNVSLTD
;
A
#
# COMPACT_ATOMS: atom_id res chain seq x y z
N MET A 1 -8.00 -8.47 71.34
CA MET A 1 -6.68 -8.35 72.00
C MET A 1 -5.71 -9.24 71.24
N ASN A 2 -4.71 -8.65 70.55
CA ASN A 2 -3.41 -9.18 70.03
C ASN A 2 -3.29 -10.66 69.61
N ARG A 3 -2.63 -11.11 68.54
CA ARG A 3 -1.63 -10.68 67.51
C ARG A 3 -1.63 -11.87 66.51
N GLY A 4 -1.46 -11.80 65.19
CA GLY A 4 -0.49 -11.09 64.36
C GLY A 4 0.02 -12.10 63.29
N SER A 5 0.11 -11.70 62.02
CA SER A 5 1.04 -12.23 60.99
C SER A 5 0.78 -11.46 59.67
N LEU A 6 1.63 -10.47 59.35
CA LEU A 6 2.81 -10.57 58.49
C LEU A 6 2.46 -10.66 56.99
N ILE A 7 2.35 -9.50 56.35
CA ILE A 7 2.60 -9.35 54.91
C ILE A 7 3.64 -8.23 54.77
N HIS A 8 4.86 -8.62 54.41
CA HIS A 8 5.95 -7.69 54.11
C HIS A 8 5.64 -6.96 52.81
N PHE A 9 5.46 -5.64 52.87
CA PHE A 9 5.43 -4.77 51.70
C PHE A 9 6.82 -4.15 51.55
N VAL A 10 7.64 -4.72 50.65
CA VAL A 10 8.89 -4.10 50.23
C VAL A 10 8.54 -3.15 49.09
N VAL A 11 8.46 -1.86 49.38
CA VAL A 11 8.40 -0.80 48.35
C VAL A 11 9.82 -0.55 47.89
N LEU A 12 10.17 -1.04 46.70
CA LEU A 12 11.40 -0.66 46.03
C LEU A 12 11.17 0.67 45.28
N LEU A 13 11.68 1.76 45.85
CA LEU A 13 11.76 3.06 45.17
C LEU A 13 12.85 3.00 44.09
N LEU A 14 12.45 2.75 42.84
CA LEU A 14 13.30 2.98 41.67
C LEU A 14 13.23 4.45 41.26
N LEU A 15 13.95 5.30 41.99
CA LEU A 15 14.38 6.62 41.49
C LEU A 15 15.68 6.40 40.71
N GLY A 16 15.56 6.19 39.41
CA GLY A 16 16.69 5.95 38.50
C GLY A 16 16.58 6.78 37.24
N CYS A 17 17.04 8.03 37.32
CA CYS A 17 17.48 8.91 36.23
C CYS A 17 16.95 8.62 34.81
N SER A 18 15.80 9.19 34.45
CA SER A 18 15.51 9.51 33.07
C SER A 18 16.45 10.63 32.62
N ARG A 19 17.63 10.28 32.09
CA ARG A 19 18.33 11.18 31.18
C ARG A 19 17.45 11.28 29.94
N ALA A 20 16.67 12.35 29.85
CA ALA A 20 16.23 12.85 28.56
C ALA A 20 17.50 13.18 27.79
N VAL A 21 17.98 12.21 26.99
CA VAL A 21 18.86 12.50 25.87
C VAL A 21 17.95 13.26 24.90
N GLY A 22 17.93 14.58 25.04
CA GLY A 22 17.61 15.43 23.90
C GLY A 22 18.69 15.13 22.88
N ALA A 23 18.43 14.21 21.96
CA ALA A 23 19.14 14.20 20.72
C ALA A 23 18.88 15.58 20.11
N SER A 24 19.88 16.44 20.14
CA SER A 24 19.93 17.53 19.18
C SER A 24 19.93 16.81 17.84
N GLU A 25 18.78 16.76 17.15
CA GLU A 25 18.73 16.29 15.77
C GLU A 25 19.68 17.19 14.99
N ALA A 26 20.88 16.69 14.75
CA ALA A 26 21.86 17.39 13.97
C ALA A 26 21.30 17.41 12.56
N HIS A 27 20.93 18.59 12.07
CA HIS A 27 20.52 18.76 10.68
C HIS A 27 21.57 18.11 9.78
N PRO A 28 21.17 17.20 8.87
CA PRO A 28 22.10 16.49 8.03
C PRO A 28 22.82 17.51 7.16
N SER A 29 24.15 17.48 7.15
CA SER A 29 24.94 18.29 6.23
C SER A 29 25.30 17.40 5.03
N LEU A 30 24.65 17.62 3.89
CA LEU A 30 24.91 16.82 2.69
C LEU A 30 26.26 17.25 2.06
N PRO A 31 27.24 16.35 1.86
CA PRO A 31 28.59 16.70 1.41
C PRO A 31 28.69 16.91 -0.12
N TRP A 32 27.67 17.47 -0.75
CA TRP A 32 27.60 17.58 -2.22
C TRP A 32 28.60 18.59 -2.80
N ARG A 33 29.00 19.60 -2.02
CA ARG A 33 30.05 20.56 -2.41
C ARG A 33 31.42 19.90 -2.49
N GLU A 34 31.72 19.01 -1.54
CA GLU A 34 32.98 18.25 -1.52
C GLU A 34 33.06 17.29 -2.70
N ALA A 35 31.92 16.78 -3.16
CA ALA A 35 31.80 16.00 -4.38
C ALA A 35 31.90 16.83 -5.68
N GLY A 36 32.09 18.16 -5.59
CA GLY A 36 32.23 19.06 -6.74
C GLY A 36 30.92 19.32 -7.50
N LEU A 37 29.76 19.04 -6.89
CA LEU A 37 28.46 19.29 -7.52
C LEU A 37 28.04 20.75 -7.31
N THR A 38 27.38 21.30 -8.33
CA THR A 38 26.55 22.49 -8.12
C THR A 38 25.29 22.12 -7.34
N GLU A 39 24.68 23.09 -6.67
CA GLU A 39 23.45 22.87 -5.89
C GLU A 39 22.32 22.28 -6.75
N ARG A 40 22.19 22.73 -8.01
CA ARG A 40 21.22 22.18 -8.97
C ARG A 40 21.53 20.72 -9.34
N GLN A 41 22.80 20.38 -9.54
CA GLN A 41 23.20 18.99 -9.81
C GLN A 41 22.96 18.10 -8.60
N ALA A 42 23.22 18.61 -7.40
CA ALA A 42 22.96 17.91 -6.15
C ALA A 42 21.46 17.66 -5.95
N ALA A 43 20.59 18.65 -6.24
CA ALA A 43 19.14 18.49 -6.22
C ALA A 43 18.65 17.42 -7.21
N ALA A 44 19.17 17.43 -8.45
CA ALA A 44 18.85 16.39 -9.43
C ALA A 44 19.31 15.00 -8.95
N HIS A 45 20.52 14.90 -8.40
CA HIS A 45 21.04 13.66 -7.85
C HIS A 45 20.20 13.14 -6.67
N LEU A 46 19.75 14.04 -5.80
CA LEU A 46 18.92 13.71 -4.66
C LEU A 46 17.58 13.10 -5.12
N LEU A 47 16.94 13.71 -6.12
CA LEU A 47 15.70 13.20 -6.71
C LEU A 47 15.88 11.84 -7.41
N ASP A 48 17.03 11.60 -8.05
CA ASP A 48 17.33 10.30 -8.66
C ASP A 48 17.59 9.18 -7.62
N ARG A 49 17.94 9.54 -6.38
CA ARG A 49 18.26 8.56 -5.32
C ARG A 49 17.12 8.34 -4.34
N PHE A 50 16.33 9.36 -4.07
CA PHE A 50 15.29 9.35 -3.03
C PHE A 50 13.87 9.55 -3.58
N ALA A 51 13.70 9.54 -4.90
CA ALA A 51 12.40 9.57 -5.56
C ALA A 51 12.43 8.71 -6.84
N PHE A 52 11.31 8.66 -7.57
CA PHE A 52 11.24 8.02 -8.89
C PHE A 52 11.94 8.83 -10.01
N GLY A 53 12.76 9.82 -9.64
CA GLY A 53 13.36 10.81 -10.54
C GLY A 53 12.66 12.17 -10.49
N ALA A 54 13.27 13.18 -11.12
CA ALA A 54 12.78 14.55 -11.09
C ALA A 54 11.56 14.76 -12.01
N ARG A 55 10.46 15.30 -11.44
CA ARG A 55 9.31 15.81 -12.19
C ARG A 55 9.58 17.23 -12.73
N PRO A 56 8.84 17.69 -13.76
CA PRO A 56 8.96 19.07 -14.24
C PRO A 56 8.80 20.08 -13.11
N GLY A 57 9.81 20.94 -12.91
CA GLY A 57 9.83 21.98 -11.86
C GLY A 57 10.24 21.50 -10.47
N GLN A 58 10.46 20.21 -10.26
CA GLN A 58 10.76 19.67 -8.92
C GLN A 58 12.19 19.98 -8.47
N ILE A 59 13.13 20.16 -9.40
CA ILE A 59 14.49 20.60 -9.05
C ILE A 59 14.42 21.99 -8.40
N GLU A 60 13.62 22.87 -8.97
CA GLU A 60 13.41 24.24 -8.49
C GLU A 60 12.70 24.25 -7.14
N GLU A 61 11.73 23.34 -6.93
CA GLU A 61 11.09 23.11 -5.63
C GLU A 61 12.11 22.70 -4.56
N VAL A 62 12.97 21.71 -4.85
CA VAL A 62 14.05 21.28 -3.94
C VAL A 62 14.99 22.44 -3.62
N LEU A 63 15.41 23.20 -4.64
CA LEU A 63 16.29 24.37 -4.44
C LEU A 63 15.64 25.46 -3.59
N SER A 64 14.33 25.69 -3.74
CA SER A 64 13.60 26.67 -2.93
C SER A 64 13.39 26.22 -1.47
N THR A 65 13.29 24.92 -1.24
CA THR A 65 13.13 24.32 0.09
C THR A 65 14.48 24.23 0.82
N GLY A 66 15.56 24.00 0.08
CA GLY A 66 16.85 23.55 0.61
C GLY A 66 16.96 22.02 0.53
N LEU A 67 18.14 21.51 0.16
CA LEU A 67 18.34 20.07 -0.08
C LEU A 67 18.19 19.27 1.22
N GLU A 68 18.76 19.78 2.30
CA GLU A 68 18.74 19.17 3.64
C GLU A 68 17.32 19.14 4.20
N ASP A 69 16.59 20.26 4.12
CA ASP A 69 15.21 20.36 4.60
C ASP A 69 14.25 19.50 3.77
N TRP A 70 14.44 19.47 2.45
CA TRP A 70 13.67 18.57 1.58
C TRP A 70 13.93 17.10 1.93
N PHE A 71 15.20 16.74 2.16
CA PHE A 71 15.61 15.38 2.51
C PHE A 71 15.02 14.92 3.85
N GLU A 72 15.10 15.77 4.88
CA GLU A 72 14.45 15.50 6.17
C GLU A 72 12.93 15.35 6.03
N GLY A 73 12.28 16.19 5.23
CA GLY A 73 10.86 16.05 4.93
C GLY A 73 10.50 14.70 4.29
N GLN A 74 11.35 14.18 3.40
CA GLN A 74 11.18 12.86 2.81
C GLN A 74 11.39 11.71 3.82
N LEU A 75 12.36 11.85 4.73
CA LEU A 75 12.60 10.88 5.80
C LEU A 75 11.43 10.81 6.79
N ALA A 76 10.87 11.97 7.16
CA ALA A 76 9.69 12.05 8.00
C ALA A 76 8.47 11.39 7.32
N GLY A 77 8.27 11.65 6.03
CA GLY A 77 7.22 10.99 5.25
C GLY A 77 5.79 11.40 5.61
N GLU A 78 5.63 12.58 6.22
CA GLU A 78 4.36 13.13 6.73
C GLU A 78 3.91 14.40 5.99
N LEU A 79 4.46 14.66 4.78
CA LEU A 79 4.09 15.83 4.01
C LEU A 79 2.59 15.79 3.62
N PRO A 80 1.81 16.86 3.87
CA PRO A 80 0.40 16.91 3.50
C PRO A 80 0.20 16.81 1.98
N ASP A 81 -0.64 15.85 1.57
CA ASP A 81 -0.80 15.47 0.16
C ASP A 81 -2.27 15.29 -0.26
N PRO A 82 -3.10 16.33 -0.12
CA PRO A 82 -4.53 16.25 -0.44
C PRO A 82 -4.76 15.96 -1.94
N ALA A 83 -3.85 16.39 -2.82
CA ALA A 83 -3.99 16.15 -4.26
C ALA A 83 -3.87 14.66 -4.60
N THR A 84 -2.90 13.95 -4.02
CA THR A 84 -2.79 12.49 -4.21
C THR A 84 -3.96 11.76 -3.53
N GLU A 85 -4.39 12.20 -2.35
CA GLU A 85 -5.57 11.66 -1.68
C GLU A 85 -6.85 11.82 -2.52
N ASP A 86 -7.03 12.97 -3.14
CA ASP A 86 -8.14 13.24 -4.07
C ASP A 86 -8.12 12.31 -5.29
N LEU A 87 -6.93 12.05 -5.86
CA LEU A 87 -6.75 11.14 -6.99
C LEU A 87 -7.05 9.68 -6.62
N LEU A 88 -6.80 9.29 -5.37
CA LEU A 88 -7.03 7.93 -4.88
C LEU A 88 -8.48 7.68 -4.46
N ARG A 89 -9.25 8.73 -4.14
CA ARG A 89 -10.64 8.62 -3.67
C ARG A 89 -11.55 7.74 -4.53
N PRO A 90 -11.47 7.73 -5.88
CA PRO A 90 -12.30 6.84 -6.71
C PRO A 90 -11.97 5.35 -6.58
N LEU A 91 -10.82 5.00 -5.99
CA LEU A 91 -10.39 3.63 -5.77
C LEU A 91 -10.99 3.12 -4.45
N ASP A 92 -12.28 2.82 -4.50
CA ASP A 92 -13.11 2.51 -3.33
C ASP A 92 -12.68 1.26 -2.54
N ALA A 93 -11.93 0.34 -3.16
CA ALA A 93 -11.42 -0.84 -2.46
C ALA A 93 -10.51 -0.48 -1.28
N PHE A 94 -9.86 0.69 -1.29
CA PHE A 94 -9.01 1.13 -0.17
C PHE A 94 -9.79 1.65 1.04
N ALA A 95 -11.07 1.94 0.86
CA ALA A 95 -11.96 2.30 1.96
C ALA A 95 -12.62 1.07 2.60
N MET A 96 -12.46 -0.12 2.00
CA MET A 96 -13.03 -1.37 2.49
C MET A 96 -12.09 -2.06 3.48
N SER A 97 -12.66 -2.73 4.47
CA SER A 97 -11.95 -3.70 5.31
C SER A 97 -11.55 -4.94 4.51
N GLU A 98 -10.56 -5.70 5.02
CA GLU A 98 -10.13 -6.96 4.41
C GLU A 98 -11.29 -7.95 4.22
N VAL A 99 -12.22 -7.98 5.18
CA VAL A 99 -13.42 -8.84 5.14
C VAL A 99 -14.36 -8.39 4.01
N GLU A 100 -14.63 -7.09 3.91
CA GLU A 100 -15.46 -6.53 2.84
C GLU A 100 -14.84 -6.78 1.46
N ILE A 101 -13.52 -6.62 1.32
CA ILE A 101 -12.80 -6.96 0.07
C ILE A 101 -12.99 -8.44 -0.26
N ALA A 102 -12.78 -9.34 0.71
CA ALA A 102 -12.89 -10.78 0.50
C ALA A 102 -14.32 -11.21 0.14
N GLN A 103 -15.34 -10.52 0.64
CA GLN A 103 -16.75 -10.79 0.36
C GLN A 103 -17.23 -10.16 -0.94
N THR A 104 -16.65 -9.02 -1.33
CA THR A 104 -17.03 -8.28 -2.56
C THR A 104 -16.32 -8.82 -3.80
N PHE A 105 -15.01 -9.08 -3.70
CA PHE A 105 -14.15 -9.46 -4.83
C PHE A 105 -13.79 -10.94 -4.80
N LEU A 106 -14.81 -11.81 -4.87
CA LEU A 106 -14.62 -13.26 -4.83
C LEU A 106 -13.67 -13.74 -5.93
N ARG A 107 -12.79 -14.69 -5.57
CA ARG A 107 -12.00 -15.43 -6.55
C ARG A 107 -12.94 -16.20 -7.49
N PRO A 108 -12.60 -16.42 -8.76
CA PRO A 108 -13.49 -17.05 -9.73
C PRO A 108 -14.11 -18.38 -9.26
N VAL A 109 -13.31 -19.27 -8.66
CA VAL A 109 -13.79 -20.54 -8.12
C VAL A 109 -14.76 -20.36 -6.96
N ALA A 110 -14.49 -19.40 -6.07
CA ALA A 110 -15.38 -19.10 -4.94
C ALA A 110 -16.71 -18.50 -5.42
N LEU A 111 -16.67 -17.63 -6.44
CA LEU A 111 -17.87 -17.07 -7.05
C LEU A 111 -18.75 -18.16 -7.70
N LEU A 112 -18.14 -19.13 -8.40
CA LEU A 112 -18.87 -20.26 -8.97
C LEU A 112 -19.46 -21.18 -7.90
N ALA A 113 -18.71 -21.45 -6.82
CA ALA A 113 -19.22 -22.24 -5.71
C ALA A 113 -20.41 -21.55 -5.01
N GLU A 114 -20.34 -20.23 -4.85
CA GLU A 114 -21.40 -19.41 -4.29
C GLU A 114 -22.64 -19.38 -5.21
N ALA A 115 -22.45 -19.21 -6.52
CA ALA A 115 -23.51 -19.32 -7.51
C ALA A 115 -24.22 -20.69 -7.45
N SER A 116 -23.46 -21.78 -7.26
CA SER A 116 -24.04 -23.11 -7.11
C SER A 116 -24.80 -23.27 -5.79
N ARG A 117 -24.26 -22.72 -4.69
CA ARG A 117 -24.92 -22.70 -3.38
C ARG A 117 -26.27 -21.98 -3.42
N GLN A 118 -26.38 -20.93 -4.22
CA GLN A 118 -27.61 -20.16 -4.42
C GLN A 118 -28.50 -20.70 -5.55
N GLY A 119 -28.11 -21.78 -6.22
CA GLY A 119 -28.91 -22.44 -7.25
C GLY A 119 -28.92 -21.73 -8.62
N VAL A 120 -28.00 -20.80 -8.85
CA VAL A 120 -27.82 -20.11 -10.14
C VAL A 120 -27.22 -21.05 -11.19
N ILE A 121 -26.31 -21.91 -10.75
CA ILE A 121 -25.76 -23.03 -11.54
C ILE A 121 -25.95 -24.33 -10.77
N ASP A 122 -26.07 -25.44 -11.48
CA ASP A 122 -26.12 -26.75 -10.84
C ASP A 122 -24.71 -27.27 -10.51
N ARG A 123 -24.67 -28.39 -9.76
CA ARG A 123 -23.41 -29.00 -9.35
C ARG A 123 -22.64 -29.60 -10.52
N SER A 124 -23.31 -30.04 -11.58
CA SER A 124 -22.66 -30.55 -12.80
C SER A 124 -21.97 -29.44 -13.57
N GLU A 125 -22.61 -28.29 -13.73
CA GLU A 125 -22.05 -27.11 -14.37
C GLU A 125 -20.84 -26.57 -13.58
N LEU A 126 -20.92 -26.54 -12.24
CA LEU A 126 -19.75 -26.24 -11.41
C LEU A 126 -18.60 -27.23 -11.64
N GLN A 127 -18.89 -28.53 -11.72
CA GLN A 127 -17.88 -29.56 -11.96
C GLN A 127 -17.24 -29.42 -13.35
N GLU A 128 -18.06 -29.17 -14.37
CA GLU A 128 -17.60 -28.90 -15.74
C GLU A 128 -16.72 -27.64 -15.77
N ALA A 129 -17.13 -26.58 -15.07
CA ALA A 129 -16.35 -25.36 -14.94
C ALA A 129 -14.97 -25.62 -14.34
N LEU A 130 -14.87 -26.43 -13.28
CA LEU A 130 -13.59 -26.71 -12.64
C LEU A 130 -12.65 -27.54 -13.53
N GLN A 131 -13.16 -28.32 -14.48
CA GLN A 131 -12.35 -29.19 -15.35
C GLN A 131 -12.04 -28.58 -16.72
N GLU A 132 -12.99 -27.88 -17.33
CA GLU A 132 -12.92 -27.49 -18.74
C GLU A 132 -12.57 -26.00 -18.96
N VAL A 133 -12.65 -25.16 -17.94
CA VAL A 133 -12.43 -23.70 -18.06
C VAL A 133 -11.01 -23.34 -18.52
N GLY A 134 -10.02 -24.18 -18.17
CA GLY A 134 -8.65 -24.05 -18.64
C GLY A 134 -8.50 -24.27 -20.15
N ARG A 135 -9.42 -25.03 -20.76
CA ARG A 135 -9.42 -25.34 -22.22
C ARG A 135 -10.19 -24.31 -23.04
N MET A 136 -11.07 -23.54 -22.39
CA MET A 136 -11.85 -22.49 -23.06
C MET A 136 -11.00 -21.24 -23.36
N THR A 137 -11.28 -20.57 -24.47
CA THR A 137 -10.77 -19.21 -24.71
C THR A 137 -11.43 -18.19 -23.76
N ALA A 138 -10.82 -17.02 -23.57
CA ALA A 138 -11.42 -15.95 -22.76
C ALA A 138 -12.81 -15.53 -23.26
N ARG A 139 -13.05 -15.56 -24.57
CA ARG A 139 -14.36 -15.27 -25.18
C ARG A 139 -15.39 -16.34 -24.84
N GLN A 140 -15.02 -17.61 -24.94
CA GLN A 140 -15.90 -18.74 -24.60
C GLN A 140 -16.27 -18.71 -23.11
N ARG A 141 -15.29 -18.52 -22.21
CA ARG A 141 -15.56 -18.40 -20.77
C ARG A 141 -16.55 -17.29 -20.44
N ARG A 142 -16.37 -16.10 -21.04
CA ARG A 142 -17.28 -14.97 -20.84
C ARG A 142 -18.70 -15.25 -21.35
N ALA A 143 -18.83 -15.99 -22.45
CA ALA A 143 -20.14 -16.36 -22.98
C ALA A 143 -20.82 -17.40 -22.09
N HIS A 144 -20.08 -18.42 -21.66
CA HIS A 144 -20.56 -19.52 -20.83
C HIS A 144 -21.03 -19.02 -19.45
N PHE A 145 -20.17 -18.30 -18.71
CA PHE A 145 -20.53 -17.77 -17.38
C PHE A 145 -21.20 -16.40 -17.41
N ARG A 146 -21.80 -15.99 -18.53
CA ARG A 146 -22.46 -14.66 -18.61
C ARG A 146 -23.54 -14.53 -17.55
N HIS A 147 -24.36 -15.55 -17.38
CA HIS A 147 -25.46 -15.55 -16.41
C HIS A 147 -24.93 -15.42 -14.97
N VAL A 148 -23.84 -16.12 -14.61
CA VAL A 148 -23.17 -15.96 -13.31
C VAL A 148 -22.70 -14.52 -13.12
N MET A 149 -22.09 -13.91 -14.14
CA MET A 149 -21.59 -12.53 -14.02
C MET A 149 -22.72 -11.49 -13.88
N VAL A 150 -23.89 -11.74 -14.48
CA VAL A 150 -25.07 -10.86 -14.32
C VAL A 150 -25.60 -10.98 -12.89
N TRP A 151 -25.88 -12.21 -12.44
CA TRP A 151 -26.31 -12.45 -11.06
C TRP A 151 -25.31 -11.90 -10.04
N ALA A 152 -24.01 -12.11 -10.27
CA ALA A 152 -22.97 -11.63 -9.37
C ALA A 152 -23.03 -10.10 -9.19
N ALA A 153 -23.24 -9.36 -10.28
CA ALA A 153 -23.36 -7.91 -10.22
C ALA A 153 -24.65 -7.46 -9.51
N GLU A 154 -25.76 -8.19 -9.67
CA GLU A 154 -27.02 -7.91 -8.96
C GLU A 154 -26.91 -8.12 -7.45
N GLU A 155 -26.15 -9.14 -7.02
CA GLU A 155 -25.83 -9.40 -5.60
C GLU A 155 -24.72 -8.50 -5.04
N GLY A 156 -24.15 -7.61 -5.86
CA GLY A 156 -23.10 -6.68 -5.44
C GLY A 156 -21.68 -7.24 -5.44
N TYR A 157 -21.47 -8.47 -5.95
CA TYR A 157 -20.12 -8.99 -6.19
C TYR A 157 -19.45 -8.24 -7.33
N ARG A 158 -18.14 -8.00 -7.18
CA ARG A 158 -17.32 -7.34 -8.19
C ARG A 158 -16.21 -8.27 -8.69
N PRO A 159 -15.83 -8.19 -9.97
CA PRO A 159 -14.77 -9.03 -10.51
C PRO A 159 -13.42 -8.77 -9.83
N GLN A 160 -12.66 -9.82 -9.52
CA GLN A 160 -11.30 -9.69 -8.97
C GLN A 160 -10.36 -8.82 -9.84
N ARG A 161 -10.55 -8.82 -11.17
CA ARG A 161 -9.79 -7.95 -12.08
C ARG A 161 -9.92 -6.47 -11.76
N GLU A 162 -11.06 -6.06 -11.19
CA GLU A 162 -11.35 -4.68 -10.85
C GLU A 162 -10.54 -4.27 -9.63
N LEU A 163 -10.54 -5.08 -8.57
CA LEU A 163 -9.65 -4.92 -7.41
C LEU A 163 -8.18 -4.83 -7.84
N ILE A 164 -7.72 -5.76 -8.66
CA ILE A 164 -6.34 -5.75 -9.19
C ILE A 164 -6.06 -4.46 -9.97
N GLY A 165 -7.01 -4.00 -10.78
CA GLY A 165 -6.92 -2.72 -11.49
C GLY A 165 -6.75 -1.53 -10.55
N GLN A 166 -7.50 -1.51 -9.43
CA GLN A 166 -7.36 -0.46 -8.42
C GLN A 166 -6.00 -0.51 -7.71
N LEU A 167 -5.49 -1.71 -7.37
CA LEU A 167 -4.17 -1.88 -6.77
C LEU A 167 -3.05 -1.34 -7.68
N TYR A 168 -3.11 -1.63 -8.98
CA TYR A 168 -2.16 -1.06 -9.94
C TYR A 168 -2.31 0.45 -10.09
N ALA A 169 -3.55 0.94 -10.20
CA ALA A 169 -3.81 2.37 -10.34
C ALA A 169 -3.25 3.17 -9.15
N GLN A 170 -3.47 2.70 -7.92
CA GLN A 170 -2.95 3.34 -6.71
C GLN A 170 -1.42 3.49 -6.75
N LYS A 171 -0.71 2.42 -7.14
CA LYS A 171 0.75 2.43 -7.24
C LYS A 171 1.25 3.52 -8.19
N VAL A 172 0.67 3.61 -9.39
CA VAL A 172 1.05 4.61 -10.39
C VAL A 172 0.68 6.02 -9.92
N LEU A 173 -0.53 6.20 -9.37
CA LEU A 173 -0.98 7.51 -8.87
C LEU A 173 -0.09 8.02 -7.74
N ARG A 174 0.34 7.15 -6.83
CA ARG A 174 1.28 7.52 -5.75
C ARG A 174 2.67 7.82 -6.28
N ALA A 175 3.19 7.02 -7.20
CA ALA A 175 4.50 7.28 -7.80
C ALA A 175 4.56 8.65 -8.51
N VAL A 176 3.49 9.03 -9.20
CA VAL A 176 3.42 10.31 -9.94
C VAL A 176 3.06 11.48 -9.04
N GLY A 177 2.05 11.30 -8.18
CA GLY A 177 1.44 12.38 -7.41
C GLY A 177 2.11 12.64 -6.07
N SER A 178 2.60 11.60 -5.39
CA SER A 178 2.92 11.70 -3.97
C SER A 178 4.00 12.74 -3.69
N LYS A 179 3.81 13.53 -2.64
CA LYS A 179 4.86 14.40 -2.10
C LYS A 179 5.89 13.64 -1.26
N ASN A 180 5.51 12.48 -0.74
CA ASN A 180 6.36 11.62 0.08
C ASN A 180 7.01 10.54 -0.79
N GLN A 181 7.78 10.96 -1.80
CA GLN A 181 8.36 10.10 -2.83
C GLN A 181 9.27 9.00 -2.25
N LEU A 182 10.08 9.31 -1.24
CA LEU A 182 10.96 8.32 -0.62
C LEU A 182 10.15 7.17 -0.01
N ARG A 183 9.05 7.49 0.69
CA ARG A 183 8.14 6.50 1.25
C ARG A 183 7.55 5.59 0.17
N GLU A 184 7.14 6.16 -0.97
CA GLU A 184 6.57 5.38 -2.08
C GLU A 184 7.63 4.50 -2.76
N VAL A 185 8.86 4.98 -2.95
CA VAL A 185 9.99 4.19 -3.47
C VAL A 185 10.33 3.03 -2.53
N MET A 186 10.41 3.28 -1.21
CA MET A 186 10.66 2.24 -0.22
C MET A 186 9.52 1.22 -0.17
N THR A 187 8.28 1.67 -0.31
CA THR A 187 7.11 0.79 -0.38
C THR A 187 7.18 -0.10 -1.63
N ASP A 188 7.52 0.47 -2.79
CA ASP A 188 7.69 -0.29 -4.03
C ASP A 188 8.82 -1.31 -3.94
N PHE A 189 9.97 -0.91 -3.40
CA PHE A 189 11.13 -1.78 -3.20
C PHE A 189 10.76 -3.01 -2.36
N TRP A 190 10.17 -2.81 -1.18
CA TRP A 190 9.78 -3.91 -0.30
C TRP A 190 8.65 -4.75 -0.88
N PHE A 191 7.68 -4.11 -1.56
CA PHE A 191 6.63 -4.84 -2.26
C PHE A 191 7.23 -5.81 -3.29
N ASN A 192 8.13 -5.34 -4.15
CA ASN A 192 8.75 -6.16 -5.19
C ASN A 192 9.67 -7.25 -4.59
N HIS A 193 10.27 -7.00 -3.43
CA HIS A 193 11.16 -7.96 -2.77
C HIS A 193 10.41 -9.08 -2.04
N PHE A 194 9.25 -8.76 -1.44
CA PHE A 194 8.47 -9.72 -0.65
C PHE A 194 7.27 -10.33 -1.37
N ASN A 195 6.95 -9.86 -2.58
CA ASN A 195 5.88 -10.43 -3.40
C ASN A 195 6.45 -11.05 -4.66
N VAL A 196 6.32 -12.37 -4.76
CA VAL A 196 6.50 -13.09 -6.03
C VAL A 196 5.15 -13.11 -6.74
N SER A 197 5.14 -12.95 -8.06
CA SER A 197 3.89 -12.96 -8.82
C SER A 197 3.12 -14.26 -8.59
N LEU A 198 1.80 -14.17 -8.48
CA LEU A 198 0.91 -15.36 -8.47
C LEU A 198 0.90 -16.10 -9.82
N THR A 199 1.57 -15.56 -10.84
CA THR A 199 1.61 -16.12 -12.20
C THR A 199 2.90 -16.86 -12.55
N ASP A 200 3.90 -16.86 -11.66
CA ASP A 200 5.21 -17.50 -11.89
C ASP A 200 5.31 -18.87 -11.21
#